data_AF-A0A1I8Q083-F1
#
_entry.id   AF-A0A1I8Q083-F1
#
_cell.length_a   1.000
_cell.length_b   1.000
_cell.length_c   1.000
_cell.angle_alpha   90.00
_cell.angle_beta   90.00
_cell.angle_gamma   90.00
#
_symmetry.space_group_name_H-M   'P 1'
#
loop_
_entity.id
_entity.type
_entity.pdbx_description
1 polymer ?
#
loop_
_entity_poly.entity_id
_entity_poly.type
_entity_poly.pdbx_seq_one_letter_code
_entity_poly.pdbx_strand_id
1 'polypeptide(L)'
;MKKTHSDQIKILLLLYEKNIEFTPYVVDLLNGEQYSQWFLNLNPKADVPVLQDGTFVVPDSGHIVNYVENKFRGGDYKSLKPKAGNKMENEKILLFDQIFSSLPVGALSLGSFIHDDLKLVPKPPFIGPIRKTCLKNNEKVHALLKESIDKADDHKAALLRKLDLQERRKRLVYSRLEYQKILDAVQNVLQFIEDDMNANSHREWLISNDFCMADVCFGLLLLRLYQLGFENYYWSYGKMARIESYFLRFKKRPSYDKLMPSNFEILKDIWQMTPSNYIIGAGAGVLGMAVFAAFAHK
;
A
#
# COMPACT_ATOMS: atom_id res chain seq x y z
N MET A 1 -11.02 -6.83 -3.53
CA MET A 1 -9.94 -6.08 -2.84
C MET A 1 -8.66 -5.95 -3.68
N LYS A 2 -8.64 -5.11 -4.72
CA LYS A 2 -7.36 -4.75 -5.36
C LYS A 2 -6.53 -3.76 -4.49
N LYS A 3 -7.14 -3.10 -3.49
CA LYS A 3 -6.67 -1.78 -3.01
C LYS A 3 -6.58 -1.54 -1.49
N THR A 4 -7.06 -2.43 -0.62
CA THR A 4 -7.40 -2.04 0.78
C THR A 4 -6.23 -1.60 1.68
N HIS A 5 -5.01 -2.13 1.52
CA HIS A 5 -3.88 -1.69 2.36
C HIS A 5 -3.07 -0.54 1.71
N SER A 6 -3.07 -0.43 0.38
CA SER A 6 -2.36 0.63 -0.34
C SER A 6 -3.07 1.98 -0.24
N ASP A 7 -4.41 1.95 -0.27
CA ASP A 7 -5.21 3.18 -0.30
C ASP A 7 -5.25 3.89 1.05
N GLN A 8 -5.18 3.16 2.17
CA GLN A 8 -5.10 3.75 3.51
C GLN A 8 -3.80 4.56 3.67
N ILE A 9 -2.68 3.94 3.31
CA ILE A 9 -1.35 4.56 3.36
C ILE A 9 -1.29 5.78 2.42
N LYS A 10 -1.94 5.72 1.24
CA LYS A 10 -2.09 6.87 0.33
C LYS A 10 -2.76 8.06 1.02
N ILE A 11 -3.85 7.84 1.76
CA ILE A 11 -4.54 8.92 2.46
C ILE A 11 -3.74 9.42 3.66
N LEU A 12 -3.11 8.54 4.45
CA LEU A 12 -2.25 8.96 5.55
C LEU A 12 -1.10 9.86 5.06
N LEU A 13 -0.42 9.46 3.97
CA LEU A 13 0.66 10.25 3.40
C LEU A 13 0.16 11.59 2.86
N LEU A 14 -1.02 11.63 2.22
CA LEU A 14 -1.68 12.88 1.81
C LEU A 14 -1.90 13.82 3.02
N LEU A 15 -2.47 13.32 4.11
CA LEU A 15 -2.75 14.12 5.31
C LEU A 15 -1.46 14.63 5.94
N TYR A 16 -0.40 13.81 6.00
CA TYR A 16 0.91 14.20 6.53
C TYR A 16 1.61 15.25 5.67
N GLU A 17 1.59 15.12 4.34
CA GLU A 17 2.14 16.11 3.41
C GLU A 17 1.44 17.47 3.52
N LYS A 18 0.14 17.45 3.80
CA LYS A 18 -0.67 18.67 3.99
C LYS A 18 -0.68 19.17 5.42
N ASN A 19 0.01 18.49 6.35
CA ASN A 19 0.00 18.78 7.78
C ASN A 19 -1.42 18.92 8.37
N ILE A 20 -2.33 18.04 7.96
CA ILE A 20 -3.70 18.00 8.45
C ILE A 20 -3.77 17.09 9.68
N GLU A 21 -4.30 17.60 10.78
CA GLU A 21 -4.58 16.80 11.97
C GLU A 21 -5.80 15.91 11.74
N PHE A 22 -5.72 14.66 12.23
CA PHE A 22 -6.81 13.70 12.15
C PHE A 22 -6.74 12.72 13.33
N THR A 23 -7.87 12.10 13.64
CA THR A 23 -7.95 11.01 14.62
C THR A 23 -8.14 9.69 13.87
N PRO A 24 -7.21 8.73 13.97
CA PRO A 24 -7.38 7.43 13.31
C PRO A 24 -8.40 6.57 14.05
N TYR A 25 -9.32 5.96 13.30
CA TYR A 25 -10.13 4.83 13.76
C TYR A 25 -9.63 3.56 13.06
N VAL A 26 -9.10 2.61 13.84
CA VAL A 26 -8.55 1.37 13.30
C VAL A 26 -9.68 0.35 13.16
N VAL A 27 -9.99 -0.02 11.92
CA VAL A 27 -10.93 -1.10 11.60
C VAL A 27 -10.16 -2.43 11.58
N ASP A 28 -10.60 -3.38 12.38
CA ASP A 28 -10.04 -4.73 12.47
C ASP A 28 -10.39 -5.57 11.24
N LEU A 29 -9.53 -5.44 10.24
CA LEU A 29 -9.63 -6.21 9.00
C LEU A 29 -9.38 -7.70 9.18
N LEU A 30 -8.73 -8.12 10.28
CA LEU A 30 -8.39 -9.52 10.55
C LEU A 30 -9.59 -10.32 11.07
N ASN A 31 -10.48 -9.65 11.79
CA ASN A 31 -11.74 -10.20 12.25
C ASN A 31 -12.93 -9.80 11.38
N GLY A 32 -12.69 -9.07 10.29
CA GLY A 32 -13.73 -8.76 9.31
C GLY A 32 -14.67 -7.65 9.75
N GLU A 33 -14.25 -6.74 10.63
CA GLU A 33 -15.07 -5.64 11.15
C GLU A 33 -15.66 -4.77 10.02
N GLN A 34 -14.96 -4.65 8.90
CA GLN A 34 -15.45 -3.96 7.70
C GLN A 34 -16.69 -4.59 7.06
N TYR A 35 -17.05 -5.82 7.44
CA TYR A 35 -18.27 -6.52 6.99
C TYR A 35 -19.42 -6.38 7.99
N SER A 36 -19.20 -5.74 9.14
CA SER A 36 -20.25 -5.46 10.10
C SER A 36 -21.27 -4.46 9.55
N GLN A 37 -22.49 -4.50 10.06
CA GLN A 37 -23.56 -3.62 9.60
C GLN A 37 -23.22 -2.13 9.76
N TRP A 38 -22.59 -1.75 10.88
CA TRP A 38 -22.23 -0.34 11.12
C TRP A 38 -21.24 0.18 10.08
N PHE A 39 -20.26 -0.64 9.67
CA PHE A 39 -19.30 -0.24 8.65
C PHE A 39 -19.92 -0.29 7.25
N LEU A 40 -20.79 -1.25 6.95
CA LEU A 40 -21.49 -1.32 5.68
C LEU A 40 -22.41 -0.11 5.46
N ASN A 41 -23.05 0.38 6.53
CA ASN A 41 -23.83 1.62 6.50
C ASN A 41 -22.94 2.84 6.18
N LEU A 42 -21.67 2.82 6.61
CA LEU A 42 -20.69 3.87 6.33
C LEU A 42 -20.13 3.78 4.90
N ASN A 43 -19.77 2.57 4.47
CA ASN A 43 -19.30 2.27 3.12
C ASN A 43 -19.80 0.89 2.67
N PRO A 44 -20.82 0.82 1.79
CA PRO A 44 -21.38 -0.44 1.31
C PRO A 44 -20.39 -1.34 0.58
N LYS A 45 -19.24 -0.82 0.11
CA LYS A 45 -18.17 -1.63 -0.50
C LYS A 45 -17.33 -2.40 0.53
N ALA A 46 -17.55 -2.17 1.82
CA ALA A 46 -16.76 -2.71 2.93
C ALA A 46 -15.26 -2.38 2.83
N ASP A 47 -14.89 -1.32 2.10
CA ASP A 47 -13.50 -0.97 1.84
C ASP A 47 -13.05 0.19 2.73
N VAL A 48 -11.80 0.14 3.14
CA VAL A 48 -11.09 1.24 3.81
C VAL A 48 -10.06 1.82 2.83
N PRO A 49 -9.71 3.12 2.95
CA PRO A 49 -10.11 4.07 4.00
C PRO A 49 -11.49 4.70 3.76
N VAL A 50 -12.04 5.28 4.84
CA VAL A 50 -13.17 6.21 4.82
C VAL A 50 -12.75 7.44 5.62
N LEU A 51 -12.97 8.64 5.08
CA LEU A 51 -12.77 9.88 5.81
C LEU A 51 -14.12 10.35 6.38
N GLN A 52 -14.13 10.75 7.65
CA GLN A 52 -15.27 11.39 8.27
C GLN A 52 -14.89 12.81 8.71
N ASP A 53 -15.72 13.79 8.36
CA ASP A 53 -15.61 15.19 8.76
C ASP A 53 -16.94 15.64 9.37
N GLY A 54 -17.03 15.63 10.69
CA GLY A 54 -18.29 15.81 11.41
C GLY A 54 -19.32 14.75 11.00
N THR A 55 -20.42 15.17 10.38
CA THR A 55 -21.46 14.28 9.85
C THR A 55 -21.22 13.86 8.41
N PHE A 56 -20.22 14.43 7.72
CA PHE A 56 -19.95 14.14 6.33
C PHE A 56 -19.00 12.94 6.18
N VAL A 57 -19.41 11.95 5.39
CA VAL A 57 -18.65 10.71 5.17
C VAL A 57 -18.21 10.64 3.72
N VAL A 58 -16.91 10.44 3.51
CA VAL A 58 -16.28 10.35 2.19
C VAL A 58 -15.60 8.98 2.07
N PRO A 59 -16.27 7.98 1.48
CA PRO A 59 -15.65 6.72 1.11
C PRO A 59 -14.88 6.87 -0.21
N ASP A 60 -13.99 5.90 -0.50
CA ASP A 60 -13.14 5.84 -1.69
C ASP A 60 -11.95 6.82 -1.68
N SER A 61 -10.75 6.28 -1.87
CA SER A 61 -9.50 7.06 -1.79
C SER A 61 -9.44 8.20 -2.81
N GLY A 62 -10.01 8.04 -4.01
CA GLY A 62 -10.06 9.10 -5.01
C GLY A 62 -10.97 10.27 -4.59
N HIS A 63 -12.13 9.94 -4.00
CA HIS A 63 -13.03 10.97 -3.47
C HIS A 63 -12.44 11.67 -2.25
N ILE A 64 -11.78 10.93 -1.36
CA ILE A 64 -11.08 11.50 -0.19
C ILE A 64 -10.00 12.48 -0.64
N VAL A 65 -9.15 12.09 -1.60
CA VAL A 65 -8.11 12.99 -2.16
C VAL A 65 -8.76 14.28 -2.71
N ASN A 66 -9.83 14.14 -3.50
CA ASN A 66 -10.51 15.29 -4.08
C ASN A 66 -11.13 16.20 -3.02
N TYR A 67 -11.77 15.62 -2.01
CA TYR A 67 -12.38 16.34 -0.90
C TYR A 67 -11.31 17.10 -0.10
N VAL A 68 -10.22 16.43 0.30
CA VAL A 68 -9.13 17.03 1.08
C VAL A 68 -8.47 18.18 0.30
N GLU A 69 -8.15 17.98 -0.97
CA GLU A 69 -7.58 19.03 -1.82
C GLU A 69 -8.55 20.19 -2.11
N ASN A 70 -9.86 19.97 -1.95
CA ASN A 70 -10.86 21.02 -2.13
C ASN A 70 -11.12 21.82 -0.84
N LYS A 71 -11.14 21.14 0.31
CA LYS A 71 -11.40 21.75 1.61
C LYS A 71 -10.16 22.45 2.19
N PHE A 72 -8.99 21.84 2.10
CA PHE A 72 -7.76 22.33 2.73
C PHE A 72 -6.84 22.98 1.68
N ARG A 73 -7.03 24.29 1.45
CA ARG A 73 -6.33 25.09 0.43
C ARG A 73 -5.72 26.35 1.03
N GLY A 74 -4.51 26.69 0.55
CA GLY A 74 -3.84 27.95 0.88
C GLY A 74 -3.21 27.98 2.27
N GLY A 75 -2.39 29.00 2.53
CA GLY A 75 -1.65 29.15 3.79
C GLY A 75 -0.75 27.94 4.07
N ASP A 76 -0.96 27.30 5.22
CA ASP A 76 -0.19 26.15 5.70
C ASP A 76 -0.50 24.84 4.92
N TYR A 77 -1.58 24.81 4.12
CA TYR A 77 -2.01 23.61 3.39
C TYR A 77 -1.47 23.60 1.97
N LYS A 78 -0.26 23.04 1.79
CA LYS A 78 0.34 22.84 0.47
C LYS A 78 -0.58 22.00 -0.44
N SER A 79 -0.77 22.46 -1.68
CA SER A 79 -1.51 21.71 -2.71
C SER A 79 -0.66 20.57 -3.25
N LEU A 80 -1.25 19.38 -3.38
CA LEU A 80 -0.65 18.26 -4.14
C LEU A 80 -1.27 18.13 -5.54
N LYS A 81 -2.15 19.05 -5.91
CA LYS A 81 -2.59 19.30 -7.28
C LYS A 81 -1.66 20.28 -8.01
N PRO A 82 -1.57 20.18 -9.35
CA PRO A 82 -0.89 21.14 -10.20
C PRO A 82 -1.42 22.55 -9.97
N LYS A 83 -0.59 23.55 -10.30
CA LYS A 83 -1.00 24.96 -10.25
C LYS A 83 -2.24 25.16 -11.14
N ALA A 84 -3.16 26.02 -10.69
CA ALA A 84 -4.41 26.27 -11.39
C ALA A 84 -4.17 26.63 -12.87
N GLY A 85 -4.89 25.98 -13.78
CA GLY A 85 -4.79 26.19 -15.23
C GLY A 85 -3.79 25.31 -15.98
N ASN A 86 -2.97 24.50 -15.29
CA ASN A 86 -2.02 23.61 -15.98
C ASN A 86 -2.69 22.30 -16.45
N LYS A 87 -3.36 22.35 -17.61
CA LYS A 87 -4.10 21.21 -18.18
C LYS A 87 -3.22 19.99 -18.42
N MET A 88 -2.02 20.19 -18.96
CA MET A 88 -1.08 19.11 -19.29
C MET A 88 -0.62 18.34 -18.04
N GLU A 89 -0.28 19.04 -16.96
CA GLU A 89 0.11 18.38 -15.70
C GLU A 89 -1.06 17.61 -15.08
N ASN A 90 -2.28 18.17 -15.15
CA ASN A 90 -3.47 17.46 -14.67
C ASN A 90 -3.72 16.16 -15.46
N GLU A 91 -3.59 16.20 -16.79
CA GLU A 91 -3.72 15.01 -17.63
C GLU A 91 -2.65 13.96 -17.29
N LYS A 92 -1.39 14.38 -17.04
CA LYS A 92 -0.33 13.47 -16.61
C LYS A 92 -0.60 12.84 -15.25
N ILE A 93 -1.16 13.58 -14.27
CA ILE A 93 -1.54 12.99 -12.97
C ILE A 93 -2.59 11.90 -13.17
N LEU A 94 -3.62 12.17 -13.97
CA LEU A 94 -4.69 11.20 -14.23
C LEU A 94 -4.14 9.95 -14.93
N LEU A 95 -3.24 10.12 -15.90
CA LEU A 95 -2.56 9.02 -16.56
C LEU A 95 -1.76 8.17 -15.57
N PHE A 96 -0.93 8.79 -14.73
CA PHE A 96 -0.13 8.05 -13.75
C PHE A 96 -0.99 7.37 -12.68
N ASP A 97 -2.06 8.00 -12.18
CA ASP A 97 -3.00 7.35 -11.26
C ASP A 97 -3.69 6.13 -11.92
N GLN A 98 -4.05 6.22 -13.20
CA GLN A 98 -4.59 5.08 -13.96
C GLN A 98 -3.57 3.95 -14.10
N ILE A 99 -2.31 4.27 -14.46
CA ILE A 99 -1.23 3.29 -14.59
C ILE A 99 -1.00 2.58 -13.25
N PHE A 100 -0.77 3.32 -12.16
CA PHE A 100 -0.43 2.72 -10.87
C PHE A 100 -1.61 1.96 -10.26
N SER A 101 -2.84 2.46 -10.40
CA SER A 101 -4.03 1.80 -9.87
C SER A 101 -4.43 0.53 -10.64
N SER A 102 -3.91 0.34 -11.84
CA SER A 102 -4.11 -0.89 -12.62
C SER A 102 -3.31 -2.08 -12.07
N LEU A 103 -2.16 -1.81 -11.42
CA LEU A 103 -1.28 -2.83 -10.87
C LEU A 103 -1.95 -3.55 -9.69
N PRO A 104 -1.97 -4.89 -9.66
CA PRO A 104 -2.60 -5.64 -8.59
C PRO A 104 -1.65 -5.77 -7.38
N VAL A 105 -1.34 -4.66 -6.71
CA VAL A 105 -0.36 -4.60 -5.61
C VAL A 105 -0.65 -5.60 -4.48
N GLY A 106 -1.92 -5.87 -4.20
CA GLY A 106 -2.29 -6.92 -3.23
C GLY A 106 -1.93 -8.34 -3.70
N ALA A 107 -2.05 -8.64 -5.00
CA ALA A 107 -1.62 -9.91 -5.57
C ALA A 107 -0.10 -10.01 -5.62
N LEU A 108 0.58 -8.93 -6.02
CA LEU A 108 2.04 -8.79 -5.95
C LEU A 108 2.56 -9.10 -4.54
N SER A 109 1.96 -8.48 -3.52
CA SER A 109 2.38 -8.70 -2.13
C SER A 109 2.23 -10.15 -1.70
N LEU A 110 1.05 -10.76 -1.91
CA LEU A 110 0.80 -12.14 -1.49
C LEU A 110 1.63 -13.16 -2.28
N GLY A 111 1.82 -12.97 -3.58
CA GLY A 111 2.64 -13.88 -4.37
C GLY A 111 4.12 -13.85 -3.98
N SER A 112 4.64 -12.70 -3.55
CA SER A 112 6.01 -12.62 -3.00
C SER A 112 6.22 -13.42 -1.71
N PHE A 113 5.14 -13.84 -1.05
CA PHE A 113 5.18 -14.69 0.15
C PHE A 113 5.11 -16.19 -0.18
N ILE A 114 4.80 -16.54 -1.43
CA ILE A 114 4.56 -17.92 -1.89
C ILE A 114 5.68 -18.38 -2.81
N HIS A 115 6.17 -17.51 -3.69
CA HIS A 115 7.14 -17.82 -4.74
C HIS A 115 8.58 -17.63 -4.23
N ASP A 116 9.10 -18.65 -3.54
CA ASP A 116 10.45 -18.63 -2.96
C ASP A 116 11.58 -18.66 -4.01
N ASP A 117 11.28 -19.02 -5.26
CA ASP A 117 12.23 -19.00 -6.39
C ASP A 117 12.82 -17.62 -6.66
N LEU A 118 12.13 -16.56 -6.25
CA LEU A 118 12.53 -15.17 -6.45
C LEU A 118 13.70 -14.73 -5.55
N LYS A 119 14.01 -15.50 -4.49
CA LYS A 119 15.12 -15.21 -3.55
C LYS A 119 15.12 -13.77 -3.02
N LEU A 120 13.94 -13.23 -2.73
CA LEU A 120 13.77 -11.86 -2.26
C LEU A 120 14.30 -11.68 -0.84
N VAL A 121 14.77 -10.46 -0.53
CA VAL A 121 15.22 -10.07 0.81
C VAL A 121 14.20 -9.09 1.42
N PRO A 122 13.12 -9.60 2.07
CA PRO A 122 12.09 -8.75 2.67
C PRO A 122 12.63 -7.85 3.77
N LYS A 123 11.94 -6.73 3.96
CA LYS A 123 12.19 -5.76 5.02
C LYS A 123 10.93 -5.59 5.86
N PRO A 124 11.03 -4.99 7.06
CA PRO A 124 9.85 -4.72 7.88
C PRO A 124 8.75 -3.94 7.10
N PRO A 125 7.47 -4.27 7.30
CA PRO A 125 6.97 -5.31 8.20
C PRO A 125 6.93 -6.73 7.58
N PHE A 126 7.24 -6.93 6.30
CA PHE A 126 7.00 -8.21 5.61
C PHE A 126 8.08 -9.27 5.81
N ILE A 127 8.65 -9.37 7.01
CA ILE A 127 9.59 -10.44 7.36
C ILE A 127 8.85 -11.77 7.66
N GLY A 128 9.57 -12.88 7.74
CA GLY A 128 9.03 -14.25 7.70
C GLY A 128 7.75 -14.54 8.51
N PRO A 129 7.70 -14.28 9.83
CA PRO A 129 6.50 -14.55 10.65
C PRO A 129 5.27 -13.77 10.18
N ILE A 130 5.47 -12.50 9.81
CA ILE A 130 4.40 -11.61 9.35
C ILE A 130 3.85 -12.09 8.01
N ARG A 131 4.71 -12.54 7.08
CA ARG A 131 4.25 -13.13 5.80
C ARG A 131 3.32 -14.33 6.00
N LYS A 132 3.71 -15.27 6.87
CA LYS A 132 2.89 -16.45 7.20
C LYS A 132 1.54 -16.05 7.80
N THR A 133 1.57 -15.09 8.72
CA THR A 133 0.35 -14.53 9.34
C THR A 133 -0.53 -13.85 8.30
N CYS A 134 0.02 -13.05 7.39
CA CYS A 134 -0.73 -12.43 6.29
C CYS A 134 -1.42 -13.47 5.39
N LEU A 135 -0.74 -14.57 5.06
CA LEU A 135 -1.34 -15.66 4.27
C LEU A 135 -2.50 -16.33 5.00
N LYS A 136 -2.30 -16.71 6.28
CA LYS A 136 -3.35 -17.31 7.11
C LYS A 136 -4.54 -16.37 7.30
N ASN A 137 -4.27 -15.09 7.55
CA ASN A 137 -5.31 -14.07 7.70
C ASN A 137 -6.08 -13.86 6.40
N ASN A 138 -5.43 -13.94 5.24
CA ASN A 138 -6.12 -13.85 3.95
C ASN A 138 -7.12 -15.00 3.75
N GLU A 139 -6.79 -16.22 4.19
CA GLU A 139 -7.72 -17.36 4.18
C GLU A 139 -8.86 -17.18 5.18
N LYS A 140 -8.56 -16.72 6.40
CA LYS A 140 -9.56 -16.42 7.43
C LYS A 140 -10.56 -15.36 6.94
N VAL A 141 -10.08 -14.24 6.39
CA VAL A 141 -10.93 -13.15 5.87
C VAL A 141 -11.82 -13.64 4.73
N HIS A 142 -11.34 -14.57 3.92
CA HIS A 142 -12.15 -15.19 2.88
C HIS A 142 -13.31 -16.03 3.47
N ALA A 143 -13.07 -16.79 4.54
CA ALA A 143 -14.13 -17.51 5.25
C ALA A 143 -15.14 -16.56 5.91
N LEU A 144 -14.65 -15.53 6.62
CA LEU A 144 -15.49 -14.50 7.25
C LEU A 144 -16.37 -13.76 6.23
N LEU A 145 -15.84 -13.48 5.05
CA LEU A 145 -16.61 -12.83 3.98
C LEU A 145 -17.77 -13.72 3.49
N LYS A 146 -17.56 -15.04 3.37
CA LYS A 146 -18.63 -15.98 3.01
C LYS A 146 -19.73 -16.01 4.08
N GLU A 147 -19.32 -16.13 5.34
CA GLU A 147 -20.26 -16.10 6.46
C GLU A 147 -21.05 -14.77 6.52
N SER A 148 -20.37 -13.64 6.25
CA SER A 148 -21.02 -12.33 6.20
C SER A 148 -22.03 -12.23 5.05
N ILE A 149 -21.78 -12.85 3.90
CA ILE A 149 -22.72 -12.90 2.77
C ILE A 149 -23.98 -13.71 3.12
N ASP A 150 -23.83 -14.78 3.89
CA ASP A 150 -24.94 -15.64 4.29
C ASP A 150 -25.84 -14.95 5.33
N LYS A 151 -25.26 -14.13 6.21
CA LYS A 151 -25.96 -13.37 7.25
C LYS A 151 -26.46 -11.99 6.81
N ALA A 152 -26.04 -11.50 5.66
CA ALA A 152 -26.36 -10.15 5.20
C ALA A 152 -27.79 -10.08 4.63
N ASP A 153 -28.64 -9.29 5.28
CA ASP A 153 -29.97 -8.92 4.76
C ASP A 153 -29.85 -7.88 3.63
N ASP A 154 -28.92 -6.92 3.78
CA ASP A 154 -28.63 -5.85 2.83
C ASP A 154 -27.18 -5.90 2.31
N HIS A 155 -26.88 -5.15 1.25
CA HIS A 155 -25.53 -5.02 0.66
C HIS A 155 -24.85 -6.32 0.16
N LYS A 156 -25.61 -7.43 0.07
CA LYS A 156 -25.10 -8.74 -0.40
C LYS A 156 -24.39 -8.68 -1.75
N ALA A 157 -24.87 -7.86 -2.69
CA ALA A 157 -24.23 -7.67 -4.00
C ALA A 157 -22.79 -7.12 -3.90
N ALA A 158 -22.54 -6.19 -2.96
CA ALA A 158 -21.21 -5.63 -2.76
C ALA A 158 -20.25 -6.66 -2.13
N LEU A 159 -20.75 -7.43 -1.15
CA LEU A 159 -19.99 -8.52 -0.53
C LEU A 159 -19.68 -9.65 -1.53
N LEU A 160 -20.64 -10.06 -2.37
CA LEU A 160 -20.43 -11.04 -3.44
C LEU A 160 -19.38 -10.58 -4.45
N ARG A 161 -19.45 -9.31 -4.89
CA ARG A 161 -18.42 -8.72 -5.76
C ARG A 161 -17.04 -8.75 -5.09
N LYS A 162 -16.99 -8.51 -3.78
CA LYS A 162 -15.75 -8.56 -3.02
C LYS A 162 -15.19 -9.97 -2.94
N LEU A 163 -16.05 -10.98 -2.81
CA LEU A 163 -15.67 -12.40 -2.80
C LEU A 163 -15.09 -12.83 -4.15
N ASP A 164 -15.76 -12.51 -5.26
CA ASP A 164 -15.24 -12.80 -6.62
C ASP A 164 -13.86 -12.18 -6.85
N LEU A 165 -13.64 -10.95 -6.38
CA LEU A 165 -12.32 -10.31 -6.46
C LEU A 165 -11.25 -11.03 -5.60
N GLN A 166 -11.63 -11.60 -4.45
CA GLN A 166 -10.71 -12.37 -3.60
C GLN A 166 -10.32 -13.68 -4.27
N GLU A 167 -11.29 -14.40 -4.84
CA GLU A 167 -11.08 -15.67 -5.53
C GLU A 167 -10.23 -15.49 -6.80
N ARG A 168 -10.51 -14.45 -7.60
CA ARG A 168 -9.67 -14.08 -8.75
C ARG A 168 -8.23 -13.81 -8.33
N ARG A 169 -8.01 -13.05 -7.24
CA ARG A 169 -6.68 -12.78 -6.72
C ARG A 169 -5.97 -14.06 -6.31
N LYS A 170 -6.67 -14.97 -5.61
CA LYS A 170 -6.11 -16.28 -5.22
C LYS A 170 -5.61 -17.06 -6.43
N ARG A 171 -6.38 -17.13 -7.53
CA ARG A 171 -5.95 -17.80 -8.77
C ARG A 171 -4.65 -17.21 -9.35
N LEU A 172 -4.56 -15.88 -9.40
CA LEU A 172 -3.37 -15.19 -9.93
C LEU A 172 -2.12 -15.41 -9.05
N VAL A 173 -2.31 -15.42 -7.73
CA VAL A 173 -1.23 -15.47 -6.75
C VAL A 173 -0.55 -16.83 -6.68
N TYR A 174 -1.31 -17.94 -6.76
CA TYR A 174 -0.74 -19.28 -6.60
C TYR A 174 -0.14 -19.85 -7.89
N SER A 175 -0.53 -19.35 -9.07
CA SER A 175 0.07 -19.76 -10.34
C SER A 175 1.36 -18.99 -10.60
N ARG A 176 2.49 -19.69 -10.76
CA ARG A 176 3.78 -19.03 -11.05
C ARG A 176 3.77 -18.28 -12.39
N LEU A 177 3.08 -18.83 -13.40
CA LEU A 177 2.91 -18.21 -14.73
C LEU A 177 2.08 -16.92 -14.64
N GLU A 178 0.94 -16.95 -13.94
CA GLU A 178 0.11 -15.76 -13.77
C GLU A 178 0.80 -14.71 -12.91
N TYR A 179 1.55 -15.15 -11.89
CA TYR A 179 2.34 -14.26 -11.07
C TYR A 179 3.47 -13.59 -11.86
N GLN A 180 4.09 -14.29 -12.81
CA GLN A 180 5.10 -13.69 -13.69
C GLN A 180 4.51 -12.52 -14.48
N LYS A 181 3.29 -12.64 -15.01
CA LYS A 181 2.61 -11.53 -15.72
C LYS A 181 2.44 -10.29 -14.84
N ILE A 182 2.24 -10.47 -13.53
CA ILE A 182 2.18 -9.35 -12.57
C ILE A 182 3.56 -8.71 -12.44
N LEU A 183 4.63 -9.52 -12.31
CA LEU A 183 6.00 -9.01 -12.22
C LEU A 183 6.42 -8.26 -13.50
N ASP A 184 6.04 -8.77 -14.67
CA ASP A 184 6.30 -8.17 -15.97
C ASP A 184 5.52 -6.85 -16.13
N ALA A 185 4.27 -6.81 -15.67
CA ALA A 185 3.49 -5.57 -15.66
C ALA A 185 4.14 -4.49 -14.78
N VAL A 186 4.67 -4.86 -13.61
CA VAL A 186 5.44 -3.95 -12.76
C VAL A 186 6.72 -3.49 -13.47
N GLN A 187 7.49 -4.42 -14.05
CA GLN A 187 8.71 -4.10 -14.83
C GLN A 187 8.41 -3.06 -15.92
N ASN A 188 7.35 -3.27 -16.70
CA ASN A 188 6.97 -2.39 -17.79
C ASN A 188 6.58 -0.99 -17.29
N VAL A 189 5.87 -0.90 -16.17
CA VAL A 189 5.55 0.39 -15.54
C VAL A 189 6.83 1.09 -15.06
N LEU A 190 7.73 0.38 -14.38
CA LEU A 190 8.99 0.97 -13.91
C LEU A 190 9.87 1.43 -15.07
N GLN A 191 9.95 0.63 -16.15
CA GLN A 191 10.70 1.00 -17.35
C GLN A 191 10.12 2.25 -18.02
N PHE A 192 8.79 2.30 -18.20
CA PHE A 192 8.12 3.47 -18.74
C PHE A 192 8.41 4.75 -17.95
N ILE A 193 8.43 4.64 -16.61
CA ILE A 193 8.74 5.77 -15.73
C ILE A 193 10.24 6.13 -15.78
N GLU A 194 11.14 5.16 -15.79
CA GLU A 194 12.59 5.39 -15.94
C GLU A 194 12.89 6.13 -17.26
N ASP A 195 12.26 5.72 -18.36
CA ASP A 195 12.41 6.35 -19.67
C ASP A 195 11.86 7.80 -19.67
N ASP A 196 10.68 8.04 -19.09
CA ASP A 196 10.11 9.38 -18.95
C ASP A 196 10.97 10.30 -18.06
N MET A 197 11.58 9.77 -16.99
CA MET A 197 12.52 10.51 -16.15
C MET A 197 13.83 10.83 -16.89
N ASN A 198 14.34 9.90 -17.70
CA ASN A 198 15.54 10.14 -18.50
C ASN A 198 15.31 11.20 -19.59
N ALA A 199 14.17 11.15 -20.28
CA ALA A 199 13.78 12.15 -21.27
C ALA A 199 13.56 13.55 -20.67
N ASN A 200 13.25 13.62 -19.37
CA ASN A 200 12.93 14.88 -18.69
C ASN A 200 13.76 15.05 -17.41
N SER A 201 15.08 14.91 -17.55
CA SER A 201 16.04 14.91 -16.43
C SER A 201 16.11 16.21 -15.62
N HIS A 202 15.50 17.29 -16.11
CA HIS A 202 15.38 18.58 -15.42
C HIS A 202 14.32 18.57 -14.30
N ARG A 203 13.44 17.57 -14.28
CA ARG A 203 12.36 17.46 -13.28
C ARG A 203 12.85 16.74 -12.03
N GLU A 204 12.52 17.29 -10.87
CA GLU A 204 12.79 16.65 -9.59
C GLU A 204 11.84 15.47 -9.30
N TRP A 205 10.57 15.63 -9.68
CA TRP A 205 9.47 14.68 -9.44
C TRP A 205 8.84 14.23 -10.76
N LEU A 206 7.83 13.34 -10.71
CA LEU A 206 7.28 12.68 -11.91
C LEU A 206 6.77 13.63 -12.98
N ILE A 207 6.21 14.78 -12.57
CA ILE A 207 5.51 15.70 -13.46
C ILE A 207 6.21 17.04 -13.57
N SER A 208 6.67 17.58 -12.44
CA SER A 208 7.36 18.87 -12.35
C SER A 208 8.38 18.87 -11.21
N ASN A 209 8.85 20.04 -10.79
CA ASN A 209 9.69 20.17 -9.59
C ASN A 209 8.87 20.21 -8.28
N ASP A 210 7.55 20.29 -8.38
CA ASP A 210 6.67 20.28 -7.21
C ASP A 210 6.13 18.85 -6.96
N PHE A 211 6.33 18.34 -5.74
CA PHE A 211 5.79 17.05 -5.31
C PHE A 211 4.25 17.05 -5.34
N CYS A 212 3.65 16.04 -5.95
CA CYS A 212 2.22 15.96 -6.22
C CYS A 212 1.62 14.57 -5.92
N MET A 213 0.30 14.41 -6.17
CA MET A 213 -0.39 13.15 -5.94
C MET A 213 0.13 11.97 -6.78
N ALA A 214 0.69 12.21 -7.96
CA ALA A 214 1.34 11.14 -8.72
C ALA A 214 2.57 10.60 -7.97
N ASP A 215 3.35 11.49 -7.34
CA ASP A 215 4.54 11.13 -6.59
C ASP A 215 4.22 10.36 -5.31
N VAL A 216 3.11 10.71 -4.64
CA VAL A 216 2.53 9.94 -3.54
C VAL A 216 2.24 8.50 -3.98
N CYS A 217 1.48 8.32 -5.06
CA CYS A 217 1.12 6.99 -5.56
C CYS A 217 2.36 6.17 -5.94
N PHE A 218 3.30 6.79 -6.64
CA PHE A 218 4.49 6.10 -7.12
C PHE A 218 5.48 5.77 -6.02
N GLY A 219 5.75 6.71 -5.11
CA GLY A 219 6.61 6.49 -3.97
C GLY A 219 6.10 5.36 -3.07
N LEU A 220 4.78 5.25 -2.90
CA LEU A 220 4.17 4.14 -2.16
C LEU A 220 4.26 2.79 -2.88
N LEU A 221 4.20 2.77 -4.21
CA LEU A 221 4.49 1.57 -4.99
C LEU A 221 5.94 1.11 -4.80
N LEU A 222 6.91 2.02 -4.93
CA LEU A 222 8.33 1.73 -4.72
C LEU A 222 8.62 1.28 -3.28
N LEU A 223 8.02 1.94 -2.29
CA LEU A 223 8.10 1.54 -0.89
C LEU A 223 7.59 0.12 -0.70
N ARG A 224 6.43 -0.23 -1.29
CA ARG A 224 5.91 -1.60 -1.20
C ARG A 224 6.90 -2.59 -1.83
N LEU A 225 7.41 -2.31 -3.02
CA LEU A 225 8.39 -3.18 -3.69
C LEU A 225 9.65 -3.38 -2.84
N TYR A 226 10.17 -2.30 -2.25
CA TYR A 226 11.33 -2.33 -1.37
C TYR A 226 11.09 -3.16 -0.09
N GLN A 227 9.91 -3.00 0.54
CA GLN A 227 9.54 -3.79 1.72
C GLN A 227 9.39 -5.28 1.42
N LEU A 228 8.91 -5.61 0.21
CA LEU A 228 8.79 -6.99 -0.24
C LEU A 228 10.14 -7.59 -0.69
N GLY A 229 11.18 -6.77 -0.85
CA GLY A 229 12.53 -7.20 -1.22
C GLY A 229 12.82 -7.21 -2.72
N PHE A 230 12.07 -6.44 -3.51
CA PHE A 230 12.19 -6.41 -4.97
C PHE A 230 13.22 -5.40 -5.50
N GLU A 231 13.91 -4.63 -4.67
CA GLU A 231 14.85 -3.61 -5.14
C GLU A 231 15.95 -4.20 -6.03
N ASN A 232 16.52 -5.33 -5.61
CA ASN A 232 17.56 -6.05 -6.36
C ASN A 232 17.00 -6.72 -7.62
N TYR A 233 15.71 -7.03 -7.62
CA TYR A 233 15.01 -7.59 -8.76
C TYR A 233 14.85 -6.51 -9.85
N TYR A 234 14.40 -5.32 -9.48
CA TYR A 234 14.01 -4.26 -10.43
C TYR A 234 15.07 -3.19 -10.69
N TRP A 235 15.58 -2.48 -9.68
CA TRP A 235 16.26 -1.20 -9.92
C TRP A 235 17.70 -1.10 -9.40
N SER A 236 18.09 -1.89 -8.39
CA SER A 236 19.45 -1.84 -7.83
C SER A 236 20.50 -2.31 -8.83
N TYR A 237 21.78 -2.11 -8.50
CA TYR A 237 22.95 -2.50 -9.31
C TYR A 237 22.97 -1.83 -10.69
N GLY A 238 22.47 -0.60 -10.78
CA GLY A 238 22.48 0.20 -12.00
C GLY A 238 21.40 -0.18 -13.02
N LYS A 239 20.44 -1.05 -12.68
CA LYS A 239 19.35 -1.44 -13.59
C LYS A 239 18.43 -0.27 -13.96
N MET A 240 18.04 0.53 -12.96
CA MET A 240 17.15 1.70 -13.15
C MET A 240 17.58 2.83 -12.20
N ALA A 241 18.59 3.59 -12.62
CA ALA A 241 19.25 4.56 -11.76
C ALA A 241 18.35 5.75 -11.40
N ARG A 242 17.42 6.17 -12.28
CA ARG A 242 16.47 7.25 -11.96
C ARG A 242 15.45 6.80 -10.94
N ILE A 243 14.93 5.57 -11.07
CA ILE A 243 14.03 4.96 -10.09
C ILE A 243 14.69 4.87 -8.72
N GLU A 244 15.93 4.36 -8.65
CA GLU A 244 16.67 4.24 -7.40
C GLU A 244 16.85 5.62 -6.75
N SER A 245 17.35 6.59 -7.52
CA SER A 245 17.57 7.96 -7.05
C SER A 245 16.26 8.63 -6.61
N TYR A 246 15.16 8.40 -7.33
CA TYR A 246 13.84 8.90 -7.01
C TYR A 246 13.35 8.32 -5.68
N PHE A 247 13.47 7.01 -5.48
CA PHE A 247 13.04 6.36 -4.24
C PHE A 247 13.85 6.85 -3.04
N LEU A 248 15.16 7.03 -3.20
CA LEU A 248 16.00 7.61 -2.16
C LEU A 248 15.60 9.06 -1.80
N ARG A 249 15.18 9.87 -2.78
CA ARG A 249 14.60 11.20 -2.49
C ARG A 249 13.26 11.09 -1.75
N PHE A 250 12.38 10.20 -2.19
CA PHE A 250 11.08 9.96 -1.55
C PHE A 250 11.23 9.54 -0.07
N LYS A 251 12.18 8.65 0.26
CA LYS A 251 12.47 8.24 1.64
C LYS A 251 12.92 9.38 2.57
N LYS A 252 13.46 10.48 2.03
CA LYS A 252 13.94 11.63 2.82
C LYS A 252 12.84 12.62 3.18
N ARG A 253 11.60 12.39 2.73
CA ARG A 253 10.49 13.31 3.00
C ARG A 253 10.01 13.16 4.45
N PRO A 254 9.73 14.25 5.19
CA PRO A 254 9.25 14.15 6.57
C PRO A 254 7.94 13.35 6.72
N SER A 255 7.09 13.38 5.69
CA SER A 255 5.85 12.61 5.61
C SER A 255 6.09 11.09 5.56
N TYR A 256 7.21 10.66 4.96
CA TYR A 256 7.64 9.27 4.94
C TYR A 256 7.98 8.80 6.35
N ASP A 257 8.71 9.60 7.12
CA ASP A 257 9.08 9.26 8.49
C ASP A 257 7.86 9.11 9.40
N LYS A 258 6.85 9.98 9.24
CA LYS A 258 5.56 9.87 9.95
C LYS A 258 4.76 8.63 9.57
N LEU A 259 4.98 8.10 8.37
CA LEU A 259 4.32 6.89 7.87
C LEU A 259 4.97 5.61 8.40
N MET A 260 6.28 5.64 8.68
CA MET A 260 7.00 4.46 9.13
C MET A 260 6.66 4.16 10.59
N PRO A 261 6.26 2.91 10.92
CA PRO A 261 6.05 2.54 12.31
C PRO A 261 7.33 2.71 13.11
N SER A 262 7.19 3.06 14.38
CA SER A 262 8.31 3.11 15.30
C SER A 262 8.95 1.72 15.45
N ASN A 263 10.24 1.67 15.80
CA ASN A 263 10.92 0.39 16.01
C ASN A 263 10.24 -0.45 17.09
N PHE A 264 9.61 0.19 18.08
CA PHE A 264 8.83 -0.46 19.12
C PHE A 264 7.57 -1.14 18.57
N GLU A 265 6.83 -0.49 17.68
CA GLU A 265 5.63 -1.07 17.05
C GLU A 265 5.99 -2.26 16.16
N ILE A 266 7.07 -2.16 15.39
CA ILE A 266 7.58 -3.28 14.58
C ILE A 266 7.92 -4.48 15.49
N LEU A 267 8.62 -4.24 16.59
CA LEU A 267 9.00 -5.30 17.54
C LEU A 267 7.79 -5.89 18.26
N LYS A 268 6.82 -5.05 18.64
CA LYS A 268 5.56 -5.48 19.23
C LYS A 268 4.79 -6.38 18.27
N ASP A 269 4.67 -6.00 17.00
CA ASP A 269 3.99 -6.79 15.98
C ASP A 269 4.69 -8.12 15.74
N ILE A 270 6.03 -8.12 15.62
CA ILE A 270 6.83 -9.35 15.48
C ILE A 270 6.59 -10.26 16.67
N TRP A 271 6.63 -9.74 17.89
CA TRP A 271 6.43 -10.52 19.11
C TRP A 271 5.02 -11.10 19.18
N GLN A 272 3.98 -10.28 18.95
CA GLN A 272 2.59 -10.72 18.96
C GLN A 272 2.28 -11.76 17.87
N MET A 273 2.93 -11.68 16.72
CA MET A 273 2.72 -12.58 15.59
C MET A 273 3.64 -13.82 15.62
N THR A 274 4.59 -13.90 16.55
CA THR A 274 5.49 -15.07 16.69
C THR A 274 4.77 -16.19 17.46
N PRO A 275 4.64 -17.40 16.90
CA PRO A 275 4.04 -18.54 17.59
C PRO A 275 4.71 -18.88 18.92
N SER A 276 3.94 -19.20 19.96
CA SER A 276 4.43 -19.45 21.32
C SER A 276 5.45 -20.61 21.42
N ASN A 277 5.37 -21.59 20.54
CA ASN A 277 6.35 -22.68 20.45
C ASN A 277 7.74 -22.22 19.96
N TYR A 278 7.82 -21.15 19.17
CA TYR A 278 9.09 -20.52 18.79
C TYR A 278 9.68 -19.67 19.92
N ILE A 279 8.82 -19.09 20.78
CA ILE A 279 9.23 -18.29 21.93
C ILE A 279 9.87 -19.17 23.02
N ILE A 280 9.39 -20.41 23.17
CA ILE A 280 9.87 -21.35 24.20
C ILE A 280 11.11 -22.13 23.72
N GLY A 281 11.23 -22.43 22.42
CA GLY A 281 12.34 -23.22 21.87
C GLY A 281 13.57 -22.42 21.40
N ALA A 282 13.42 -21.13 21.14
CA ALA A 282 14.49 -20.26 20.67
C ALA A 282 14.65 -19.03 21.57
N GLY A 283 15.20 -19.23 22.77
CA GLY A 283 15.59 -18.11 23.63
C GLY A 283 16.50 -17.12 22.89
N ALA A 284 16.32 -15.82 23.13
CA ALA A 284 17.11 -14.64 22.71
C ALA A 284 17.56 -14.49 21.23
N GLY A 285 17.97 -15.53 20.52
CA GLY A 285 18.59 -15.48 19.20
C GLY A 285 17.64 -15.21 18.03
N VAL A 286 16.40 -15.72 18.04
CA VAL A 286 15.41 -15.43 16.97
C VAL A 286 14.90 -14.00 17.08
N LEU A 287 14.64 -13.53 18.31
CA LEU A 287 14.36 -12.12 18.59
C LEU A 287 15.56 -11.25 18.24
N GLY A 288 16.78 -11.68 18.58
CA GLY A 288 18.02 -11.01 18.19
C GLY A 288 18.16 -10.83 16.68
N MET A 289 17.94 -11.88 15.88
CA MET A 289 17.99 -11.77 14.41
C MET A 289 16.86 -10.92 13.82
N ALA A 290 15.64 -10.99 14.37
CA ALA A 290 14.53 -10.15 13.93
C ALA A 290 14.75 -8.66 14.29
N VAL A 291 15.32 -8.39 15.46
CA VAL A 291 15.81 -7.07 15.88
C VAL A 291 16.92 -6.62 14.92
N PHE A 292 17.98 -7.39 14.73
CA PHE A 292 19.06 -7.04 13.79
C PHE A 292 18.53 -6.74 12.38
N ALA A 293 17.61 -7.54 11.84
CA ALA A 293 16.98 -7.27 10.55
C ALA A 293 16.11 -6.00 10.53
N ALA A 294 15.43 -5.68 11.64
CA ALA A 294 14.66 -4.44 11.78
C ALA A 294 15.54 -3.19 11.89
N PHE A 295 16.73 -3.31 12.50
CA PHE A 295 17.66 -2.21 12.71
C PHE A 295 18.71 -2.05 11.60
N ALA A 296 18.99 -3.08 10.79
CA ALA A 296 20.00 -3.04 9.72
C ALA A 296 19.54 -2.34 8.41
N HIS A 297 18.25 -2.01 8.27
CA HIS A 297 17.67 -1.50 7.02
C HIS A 297 17.06 -0.08 7.09
N LYS A 298 17.36 0.68 8.16
CA LYS A 298 17.03 2.12 8.21
C LYS A 298 18.07 2.95 7.46
#